data_AF-J9D7M6-F1
#
_entry.id   AF-J9D7M6-F1
#
_cell.length_a   1.000
_cell.length_b   1.000
_cell.length_c   1.000
_cell.angle_alpha   90.00
_cell.angle_beta   90.00
_cell.angle_gamma   90.00
#
_symmetry.space_group_name_H-M   'P 1'
#
loop_
_entity.id
_entity.type
_entity.pdbx_description
1 polymer ?
#
loop_
_entity_poly.entity_id
_entity_poly.type
_entity_poly.pdbx_seq_one_letter_code
_entity_poly.pdbx_strand_id
1 'polypeptide(L)'
;MNLESEELKKCKEMCAELQEKLKEKEIIIKVLVEKLEKYTKSTSQISQDTKEVAMNNKIKHEELNSVKSQEYKNISEGFNPLKPVEANLEESVHIESYNTNSDKNGISVKDRIAAHEVKSENVDFSTKKMINENFIVESVEKEKNNINQQLTENKNAQKEVKEYNFYYKELIYIIEPKKKITQSFKVNIAPKEFVDYVENAIFAKQDAKLRILYVKNNTECIVKYLLERINRLSPYATYTTLNMVCNYLTSDQVKVLIHDIFINLERVEWLVPFIYALLSTSVYILDDSFGLTVKQLLSHQMEIDMSLCGDVKLKRFYLDIQKRLCLTISSIDYICECKKLIEKLDVFESDGNLNDKIFENGLRLKLICHYKDWDFAYNEIICNYIGPKLSETKDPAYLYYLGVLGINAYKSVGWHESVEKVFEAIQNMFESNDVLLKITAFLFLKQIKYGFEQSWIEDNQSKILNMYKINRNTLETFIC
;
A
#
# COMPACT_ATOMS: atom_id res chain seq x y z
N MET A 1 50.84 44.49 18.33
CA MET A 1 50.17 44.22 17.04
C MET A 1 50.08 42.71 16.87
N ASN A 2 48.90 42.12 17.11
CA ASN A 2 48.62 40.72 16.76
C ASN A 2 47.47 40.74 15.76
N LEU A 3 47.80 40.69 14.47
CA LEU A 3 46.84 40.36 13.42
C LEU A 3 46.63 38.85 13.49
N GLU A 4 45.66 38.41 14.29
CA GLU A 4 45.16 37.04 14.14
C GLU A 4 44.55 36.93 12.74
N SER A 5 45.10 36.01 11.93
CA SER A 5 44.57 35.67 10.60
C SER A 5 43.06 35.41 10.70
N GLU A 6 42.29 35.94 9.76
CA GLU A 6 40.85 35.74 9.66
C GLU A 6 40.46 34.25 9.61
N GLU A 7 41.36 33.40 9.11
CA GLU A 7 41.23 31.94 9.14
C GLU A 7 41.33 31.36 10.56
N LEU A 8 42.20 31.90 11.42
CA LEU A 8 42.34 31.48 12.81
C LEU A 8 41.06 31.80 13.60
N LYS A 9 40.43 32.94 13.31
CA LYS A 9 39.15 33.33 13.92
C LYS A 9 38.03 32.36 13.52
N LYS A 10 37.95 32.02 12.23
CA LYS A 10 36.96 31.06 11.72
C LYS A 10 37.15 29.65 12.30
N CYS A 11 38.40 29.19 12.46
CA CYS A 11 38.70 27.92 13.11
C CYS A 11 38.30 27.93 14.60
N LYS A 12 38.51 29.03 15.33
CA LYS A 12 38.08 29.15 16.74
C LYS A 12 36.55 29.10 16.87
N GLU A 13 35.82 29.75 15.95
CA GLU A 13 34.35 29.72 15.91
C GLU A 13 33.83 28.30 15.62
N MET A 14 34.41 27.60 14.64
CA MET A 14 34.05 26.19 14.37
C MET A 14 34.38 25.26 15.54
N CYS A 15 35.51 25.45 16.22
CA CYS A 15 35.84 24.68 17.43
C CYS A 15 34.84 24.92 18.56
N ALA A 16 34.37 26.16 18.74
CA ALA A 16 33.36 26.49 19.74
C ALA A 16 32.01 25.82 19.41
N GLU A 17 31.57 25.86 18.15
CA GLU A 17 30.33 25.21 17.70
C GLU A 17 30.39 23.68 17.87
N LEU A 18 31.55 23.07 17.55
CA LEU A 18 31.76 21.64 17.76
C LEU A 18 31.79 21.25 19.24
N GLN A 19 32.34 22.11 20.11
CA GLN A 19 32.31 21.90 21.56
C GLN A 19 30.89 21.99 22.13
N GLU A 20 30.06 22.89 21.61
CA GLU A 20 28.64 23.01 22.01
C GLU A 20 27.85 21.76 21.58
N LYS A 21 28.02 21.31 20.34
CA LYS A 21 27.44 20.05 19.84
C LYS A 21 27.90 18.84 20.66
N LEU A 22 29.17 18.80 21.07
CA LEU A 22 29.69 17.72 21.93
C LEU A 22 28.96 17.70 23.29
N LYS A 23 28.78 18.86 23.93
CA LYS A 23 28.06 18.99 25.20
C LYS A 23 26.60 18.54 25.09
N GLU A 24 25.90 18.91 24.01
CA GLU A 24 24.54 18.42 23.77
C GLU A 24 24.48 16.89 23.67
N LYS A 25 25.44 16.27 22.97
CA LYS A 25 25.52 14.81 22.87
C LYS A 25 25.87 14.15 24.21
N GLU A 26 26.74 14.75 25.01
CA GLU A 26 27.04 14.26 26.36
C GLU A 26 25.82 14.29 27.29
N ILE A 27 24.98 15.32 27.21
CA ILE A 27 23.72 15.40 27.96
C ILE A 27 22.77 14.28 27.54
N ILE A 28 22.61 14.05 26.23
CA ILE A 28 21.78 12.96 25.70
C ILE A 28 22.30 11.60 26.19
N ILE A 29 23.62 11.38 26.15
CA ILE A 29 24.24 10.14 26.65
C ILE A 29 23.97 9.96 28.14
N LYS A 30 24.13 11.01 28.97
CA LYS A 30 23.81 10.95 30.41
C LYS A 30 22.36 10.56 30.66
N VAL A 31 21.41 11.15 29.95
CA VAL A 31 19.98 10.81 30.07
C VAL A 31 19.71 9.35 29.67
N LEU A 32 20.40 8.85 28.64
CA LEU A 32 20.28 7.45 28.22
C LEU A 32 20.90 6.48 29.23
N VAL A 33 22.04 6.82 29.82
CA VAL A 33 22.69 6.05 30.89
C VAL A 33 21.80 6.02 32.14
N GLU A 34 21.24 7.16 32.56
CA GLU A 34 20.29 7.21 33.68
C GLU A 34 19.03 6.37 33.44
N LYS A 35 18.52 6.35 32.20
CA LYS A 35 17.40 5.47 31.83
C LYS A 35 17.80 4.00 31.88
N LEU A 36 18.98 3.64 31.38
CA LEU A 36 19.50 2.27 31.45
C LEU A 36 19.72 1.80 32.89
N GLU A 37 20.24 2.67 33.77
CA GLU A 37 20.42 2.40 35.19
C GLU A 37 19.08 2.23 35.93
N LYS A 38 18.07 3.04 35.60
CA LYS A 38 16.71 2.88 36.13
C LYS A 38 16.12 1.54 35.70
N TYR A 39 16.26 1.17 34.43
CA TYR A 39 15.79 -0.13 33.93
C TYR A 39 16.50 -1.30 34.62
N THR A 40 17.82 -1.27 34.73
CA THR A 40 18.58 -2.34 35.42
C THR A 40 18.24 -2.46 36.91
N LYS A 41 17.99 -1.34 37.61
CA LYS A 41 17.48 -1.37 38.98
C LYS A 41 16.07 -1.96 39.07
N SER A 42 15.16 -1.59 38.17
CA SER A 42 13.81 -2.17 38.09
C SER A 42 13.83 -3.67 37.79
N THR A 43 14.72 -4.15 36.93
CA THR A 43 14.87 -5.58 36.62
C THR A 43 15.50 -6.35 37.79
N SER A 44 16.38 -5.73 38.56
CA SER A 44 16.99 -6.34 39.76
C SER A 44 15.96 -6.53 40.88
N GLN A 45 15.04 -5.57 41.07
CA GLN A 45 13.94 -5.66 42.04
C GLN A 45 12.95 -6.77 41.68
N ILE A 46 12.59 -6.89 40.40
CA ILE A 46 11.69 -7.94 39.89
C ILE A 46 12.30 -9.34 40.08
N SER A 47 13.63 -9.48 40.03
CA SER A 47 14.34 -10.77 40.23
C SER A 47 14.40 -11.23 41.70
N GLN A 48 14.27 -10.31 42.67
CA GLN A 48 14.15 -10.66 44.09
C GLN A 48 12.71 -11.04 44.45
N ASP A 49 11.73 -10.30 43.93
CA ASP A 49 10.30 -10.59 44.17
C ASP A 49 9.86 -11.93 43.53
N THR A 50 10.41 -12.30 42.36
CA THR A 50 10.13 -13.62 41.75
C THR A 50 10.79 -14.80 42.47
N LYS A 51 11.91 -14.60 43.19
CA LYS A 51 12.51 -15.64 44.02
C LYS A 51 11.74 -15.87 45.32
N GLU A 52 11.14 -14.83 45.90
CA GLU A 52 10.31 -14.93 47.10
C GLU A 52 8.96 -15.61 46.81
N VAL A 53 8.37 -15.35 45.63
CA VAL A 53 7.14 -16.04 45.17
C VAL A 53 7.39 -17.50 44.78
N ALA A 54 8.56 -17.84 44.22
CA ALA A 54 8.92 -19.21 43.89
C ALA A 54 9.24 -20.07 45.13
N MET A 55 9.72 -19.47 46.22
CA MET A 55 9.99 -20.18 47.48
C MET A 55 8.71 -20.45 48.28
N ASN A 56 7.74 -19.52 48.25
CA ASN A 56 6.44 -19.69 48.92
C ASN A 56 5.47 -20.67 48.19
N ASN A 57 5.61 -20.82 46.88
CA ASN A 57 4.78 -21.77 46.10
C ASN A 57 5.30 -23.21 46.14
N LYS A 58 6.55 -23.45 46.56
CA LYS A 58 7.11 -24.79 46.73
C LYS A 58 6.73 -25.43 48.07
N ILE A 59 6.45 -24.63 49.10
CA ILE A 59 6.01 -25.10 50.43
C ILE A 59 4.51 -25.47 50.42
N LYS A 60 3.67 -24.75 49.66
CA LYS A 60 2.21 -25.04 49.56
C LYS A 60 1.84 -26.29 48.74
N HIS A 61 2.74 -26.79 47.89
CA HIS A 61 2.46 -27.97 47.06
C HIS A 61 2.84 -29.30 47.73
N GLU A 62 3.63 -29.28 48.81
CA GLU A 62 3.94 -30.46 49.63
C GLU A 62 2.93 -30.66 50.78
N GLU A 63 2.27 -29.61 51.27
CA GLU A 63 1.20 -29.72 52.29
C GLU A 63 -0.18 -30.08 51.72
N LEU A 64 -0.44 -29.91 50.41
CA LEU A 64 -1.73 -30.22 49.80
C LEU A 64 -1.93 -31.70 49.40
N ASN A 65 -0.84 -32.49 49.41
CA ASN A 65 -0.86 -33.92 49.08
C ASN A 65 -0.93 -34.84 50.31
N SER A 66 -0.98 -34.29 51.53
CA SER A 66 -1.17 -35.05 52.77
C SER A 66 -2.58 -34.95 53.39
N VAL A 67 -3.50 -34.13 52.82
CA VAL A 67 -4.83 -33.86 53.41
C VAL A 67 -6.02 -34.35 52.57
N LYS A 68 -5.82 -34.87 51.35
CA LYS A 68 -6.91 -35.43 50.51
C LYS A 68 -7.31 -36.88 50.81
N SER A 69 -6.91 -37.39 51.98
CA SER A 69 -7.29 -38.70 52.49
C SER A 69 -8.08 -38.59 53.79
N GLN A 70 -9.04 -37.68 53.88
CA GLN A 70 -10.03 -37.66 54.95
C GLN A 70 -11.24 -36.83 54.54
N GLU A 71 -12.43 -37.37 54.85
CA GLU A 71 -13.71 -36.67 54.92
C GLU A 71 -14.52 -36.53 53.61
N TYR A 72 -14.93 -37.71 53.11
CA TYR A 72 -16.37 -37.97 52.96
C TYR A 72 -17.07 -37.72 54.30
N LYS A 73 -17.99 -36.74 54.38
CA LYS A 73 -19.25 -36.81 55.14
C LYS A 73 -19.99 -35.46 55.13
N ASN A 74 -21.31 -35.58 54.97
CA ASN A 74 -22.37 -34.62 55.27
C ASN A 74 -22.67 -33.57 54.17
N ILE A 75 -23.65 -33.81 53.29
CA ILE A 75 -25.13 -33.81 53.48
C ILE A 75 -25.69 -32.38 53.59
N SER A 76 -26.25 -31.97 52.45
CA SER A 76 -27.61 -31.48 52.19
C SER A 76 -28.17 -30.19 52.80
N GLU A 77 -28.87 -29.47 51.91
CA GLU A 77 -30.14 -28.72 52.02
C GLU A 77 -30.00 -27.43 51.20
N GLY A 78 -30.85 -27.04 50.24
CA GLY A 78 -32.08 -27.59 49.70
C GLY A 78 -32.59 -26.70 48.56
N PHE A 79 -33.48 -27.27 47.74
CA PHE A 79 -34.54 -26.64 46.93
C PHE A 79 -34.21 -25.65 45.77
N ASN A 80 -34.23 -26.23 44.57
CA ASN A 80 -34.78 -25.76 43.28
C ASN A 80 -36.26 -25.25 43.39
N PRO A 81 -36.96 -24.85 42.29
CA PRO A 81 -36.60 -24.18 41.03
C PRO A 81 -37.67 -23.11 40.60
N LEU A 82 -37.57 -22.51 39.40
CA LEU A 82 -38.67 -22.50 38.39
C LEU A 82 -38.25 -21.86 37.05
N LYS A 83 -38.57 -22.61 35.98
CA LYS A 83 -38.49 -22.38 34.52
C LYS A 83 -39.71 -21.52 34.02
N PRO A 84 -40.16 -21.60 32.74
CA PRO A 84 -39.62 -21.10 31.45
C PRO A 84 -40.71 -20.35 30.63
N VAL A 85 -40.42 -19.92 29.39
CA VAL A 85 -41.42 -19.94 28.29
C VAL A 85 -40.73 -20.38 26.99
N GLU A 86 -41.27 -21.43 26.39
CA GLU A 86 -40.95 -22.01 25.08
C GLU A 86 -41.90 -21.46 24.00
N ALA A 87 -41.46 -21.44 22.74
CA ALA A 87 -42.30 -21.76 21.58
C ALA A 87 -41.45 -22.11 20.33
N ASN A 88 -41.41 -23.42 20.09
CA ASN A 88 -41.19 -24.24 18.89
C ASN A 88 -41.19 -23.59 17.48
N LEU A 89 -40.36 -24.15 16.59
CA LEU A 89 -40.83 -24.85 15.38
C LEU A 89 -39.71 -25.75 14.79
N GLU A 90 -40.05 -27.03 14.61
CA GLU A 90 -39.24 -28.11 14.01
C GLU A 90 -39.51 -28.29 12.51
N GLU A 91 -38.57 -29.00 11.85
CA GLU A 91 -38.65 -29.90 10.66
C GLU A 91 -37.50 -29.59 9.68
N SER A 92 -36.77 -30.52 9.04
CA SER A 92 -36.61 -31.98 9.09
C SER A 92 -35.37 -32.33 8.22
N VAL A 93 -34.44 -33.19 8.70
CA VAL A 93 -34.12 -34.56 8.21
C VAL A 93 -33.03 -34.72 7.10
N HIS A 94 -32.00 -35.50 7.48
CA HIS A 94 -31.07 -36.42 6.76
C HIS A 94 -30.17 -35.97 5.58
N ILE A 95 -28.89 -36.34 5.66
CA ILE A 95 -28.22 -37.38 4.83
C ILE A 95 -26.92 -37.86 5.53
N GLU A 96 -26.59 -39.12 5.26
CA GLU A 96 -25.70 -40.07 5.92
C GLU A 96 -24.19 -39.89 5.68
N SER A 97 -23.45 -40.46 6.63
CA SER A 97 -22.07 -40.94 6.56
C SER A 97 -21.84 -42.04 5.51
N TYR A 98 -20.63 -42.13 4.92
CA TYR A 98 -19.79 -43.34 4.96
C TYR A 98 -18.38 -43.12 4.33
N ASN A 99 -17.39 -43.65 5.06
CA ASN A 99 -16.15 -44.34 4.64
C ASN A 99 -15.08 -43.67 3.77
N THR A 100 -13.88 -43.57 4.35
CA THR A 100 -12.72 -44.42 3.94
C THR A 100 -11.81 -44.72 5.15
N ASN A 101 -11.83 -45.97 5.61
CA ASN A 101 -10.65 -46.70 6.15
C ASN A 101 -9.65 -46.89 4.98
N SER A 102 -8.35 -47.15 5.12
CA SER A 102 -7.38 -47.32 6.21
C SER A 102 -6.02 -47.55 5.51
N ASP A 103 -4.92 -47.15 6.13
CA ASP A 103 -3.67 -47.95 6.27
C ASP A 103 -2.71 -47.10 7.12
N LYS A 104 -2.67 -47.28 8.44
CA LYS A 104 -1.86 -48.25 9.21
C LYS A 104 -0.37 -48.23 8.81
N ASN A 105 0.43 -47.52 9.61
CA ASN A 105 1.50 -48.14 10.39
C ASN A 105 2.03 -47.14 11.43
N GLY A 106 1.58 -47.30 12.67
CA GLY A 106 2.21 -46.71 13.85
C GLY A 106 3.04 -47.76 14.56
N ILE A 107 4.27 -47.40 14.96
CA ILE A 107 4.95 -48.03 16.10
C ILE A 107 5.56 -46.93 16.98
N SER A 108 4.85 -46.68 18.08
CA SER A 108 5.30 -46.57 19.46
C SER A 108 6.64 -45.89 19.79
N VAL A 109 6.52 -44.71 20.39
CA VAL A 109 7.50 -44.07 21.28
C VAL A 109 7.68 -44.94 22.53
N LYS A 110 8.69 -45.83 22.57
CA LYS A 110 9.15 -46.44 23.83
C LYS A 110 10.51 -47.14 23.87
N ASP A 111 11.45 -46.84 22.95
CA ASP A 111 12.82 -47.38 23.05
C ASP A 111 13.87 -46.27 22.98
N ARG A 112 14.13 -45.63 24.13
CA ARG A 112 15.38 -44.93 24.41
C ARG A 112 15.80 -45.33 25.82
N ILE A 113 17.09 -45.70 25.95
CA ILE A 113 17.85 -46.06 27.16
C ILE A 113 18.01 -47.57 27.35
N ALA A 114 19.09 -48.12 26.77
CA ALA A 114 19.98 -49.06 27.45
C ALA A 114 21.31 -49.22 26.68
N ALA A 115 22.41 -49.04 27.42
CA ALA A 115 23.74 -49.60 27.23
C ALA A 115 24.60 -49.17 26.02
N HIS A 116 25.52 -48.23 26.27
CA HIS A 116 26.92 -48.62 26.41
C HIS A 116 27.68 -47.63 27.31
N GLU A 117 28.19 -48.15 28.42
CA GLU A 117 29.07 -47.49 29.36
C GLU A 117 30.52 -47.44 28.85
N VAL A 118 31.10 -46.25 29.00
CA VAL A 118 32.47 -45.92 29.47
C VAL A 118 33.68 -46.45 28.69
N LYS A 119 34.40 -45.50 28.07
CA LYS A 119 35.82 -45.28 28.40
C LYS A 119 36.08 -43.81 28.69
N SER A 120 36.44 -43.56 29.96
CA SER A 120 36.97 -42.31 30.46
C SER A 120 38.42 -42.14 29.99
N GLU A 121 38.69 -41.14 29.18
CA GLU A 121 40.03 -40.57 29.05
C GLU A 121 39.97 -39.07 29.36
N ASN A 122 40.93 -38.65 30.16
CA ASN A 122 41.05 -37.34 30.79
C ASN A 122 40.97 -36.21 29.78
N VAL A 123 39.90 -35.40 29.83
CA VAL A 123 39.85 -34.11 29.15
C VAL A 123 40.11 -33.00 30.15
N ASP A 124 41.24 -32.36 29.91
CA ASP A 124 41.87 -31.28 30.64
C ASP A 124 40.90 -30.11 30.96
N PHE A 125 40.99 -29.62 32.21
CA PHE A 125 40.11 -28.60 32.81
C PHE A 125 40.32 -27.21 32.18
N SER A 126 41.33 -27.05 31.33
CA SER A 126 41.66 -25.82 30.57
C SER A 126 40.70 -25.59 29.38
N THR A 127 40.25 -26.66 28.72
CA THR A 127 39.44 -26.60 27.49
C THR A 127 37.97 -26.22 27.74
N LYS A 128 37.41 -26.56 28.91
CA LYS A 128 36.02 -26.18 29.25
C LYS A 128 35.84 -24.69 29.52
N LYS A 129 36.91 -23.98 29.88
CA LYS A 129 36.85 -22.52 30.12
C LYS A 129 36.88 -21.73 28.81
N MET A 130 37.68 -22.16 27.83
CA MET A 130 37.75 -21.55 26.49
C MET A 130 36.48 -21.78 25.65
N ILE A 131 35.85 -22.96 25.73
CA ILE A 131 34.61 -23.24 24.99
C ILE A 131 33.44 -22.39 25.52
N ASN A 132 33.44 -22.07 26.81
CA ASN A 132 32.39 -21.24 27.42
C ASN A 132 32.59 -19.74 27.12
N GLU A 133 33.85 -19.27 27.02
CA GLU A 133 34.13 -17.87 26.66
C GLU A 133 33.83 -17.56 25.18
N ASN A 134 34.16 -18.47 24.25
CA ASN A 134 33.84 -18.26 22.83
C ASN A 134 32.33 -18.34 22.53
N PHE A 135 31.58 -19.19 23.24
CA PHE A 135 30.13 -19.28 23.08
C PHE A 135 29.40 -18.05 23.62
N ILE A 136 29.91 -17.45 24.71
CA ILE A 136 29.38 -16.20 25.27
C ILE A 136 29.72 -15.01 24.37
N VAL A 137 30.91 -14.96 23.76
CA VAL A 137 31.28 -13.87 22.84
C VAL A 137 30.45 -13.92 21.55
N GLU A 138 30.25 -15.09 20.94
CA GLU A 138 29.37 -15.23 19.77
C GLU A 138 27.89 -14.95 20.07
N SER A 139 27.40 -15.29 21.27
CA SER A 139 26.02 -14.96 21.65
C SER A 139 25.83 -13.46 21.87
N VAL A 140 26.81 -12.80 22.50
CA VAL A 140 26.80 -11.35 22.74
C VAL A 140 26.96 -10.56 21.44
N GLU A 141 27.77 -11.02 20.48
CA GLU A 141 27.88 -10.36 19.17
C GLU A 141 26.61 -10.50 18.32
N LYS A 142 25.95 -11.66 18.33
CA LYS A 142 24.64 -11.83 17.67
C LYS A 142 23.56 -10.95 18.30
N GLU A 143 23.55 -10.84 19.62
CA GLU A 143 22.60 -9.99 20.34
C GLU A 143 22.89 -8.50 20.12
N LYS A 144 24.16 -8.09 20.08
CA LYS A 144 24.58 -6.72 19.74
C LYS A 144 24.25 -6.35 18.30
N ASN A 145 24.38 -7.28 17.36
CA ASN A 145 23.98 -7.07 15.96
C ASN A 145 22.46 -6.94 15.81
N ASN A 146 21.68 -7.77 16.52
CA ASN A 146 20.21 -7.62 16.58
C ASN A 146 19.77 -6.28 17.19
N ILE A 147 20.42 -5.84 18.28
CA ILE A 147 20.12 -4.55 18.90
C ILE A 147 20.48 -3.39 17.96
N ASN A 148 21.62 -3.45 17.28
CA ASN A 148 22.03 -2.43 16.31
C ASN A 148 21.09 -2.40 15.08
N GLN A 149 20.62 -3.55 14.62
CA GLN A 149 19.63 -3.64 13.56
C GLN A 149 18.29 -3.02 14.00
N GLN A 150 17.77 -3.38 15.17
CA GLN A 150 16.56 -2.78 15.75
C GLN A 150 16.68 -1.28 16.02
N LEU A 151 17.86 -0.79 16.43
CA LEU A 151 18.11 0.63 16.62
C LEU A 151 18.16 1.39 15.30
N THR A 152 18.63 0.74 14.22
CA THR A 152 18.66 1.32 12.87
C THR A 152 17.26 1.35 12.26
N GLU A 153 16.49 0.27 12.40
CA GLU A 153 15.08 0.19 12.02
C GLU A 153 14.23 1.23 12.76
N ASN A 154 14.42 1.40 14.07
CA ASN A 154 13.73 2.43 14.85
C ASN A 154 14.12 3.87 14.46
N LYS A 155 15.40 4.12 14.12
CA LYS A 155 15.84 5.44 13.63
C LYS A 155 15.25 5.74 12.25
N ASN A 156 15.15 4.73 11.38
CA ASN A 156 14.54 4.87 10.06
C ASN A 156 13.03 5.12 10.18
N ALA A 157 12.32 4.35 11.01
CA ALA A 157 10.90 4.55 11.29
C ALA A 157 10.62 5.95 11.89
N GLN A 158 11.45 6.43 12.81
CA GLN A 158 11.32 7.80 13.35
C GLN A 158 11.59 8.90 12.31
N LYS A 159 12.46 8.63 11.33
CA LYS A 159 12.73 9.55 10.21
C LYS A 159 11.54 9.58 9.25
N GLU A 160 11.00 8.42 8.89
CA GLU A 160 9.79 8.27 8.07
C GLU A 160 8.60 8.98 8.72
N VAL A 161 8.31 8.75 10.00
CA VAL A 161 7.19 9.43 10.71
C VAL A 161 7.36 10.96 10.73
N LYS A 162 8.59 11.48 10.81
CA LYS A 162 8.85 12.93 10.74
C LYS A 162 8.63 13.48 9.34
N GLU A 163 8.96 12.71 8.31
CA GLU A 163 8.78 13.07 6.90
C GLU A 163 7.31 13.03 6.50
N TYR A 164 6.56 11.99 6.89
CA TYR A 164 5.10 11.93 6.76
C TYR A 164 4.43 13.13 7.42
N ASN A 165 4.79 13.45 8.66
CA ASN A 165 4.27 14.64 9.35
C ASN A 165 4.61 15.96 8.65
N PHE A 166 5.66 16.03 7.83
CA PHE A 166 5.96 17.20 7.01
C PHE A 166 4.98 17.30 5.82
N TYR A 167 4.68 16.19 5.14
CA TYR A 167 3.75 16.20 3.99
C TYR A 167 2.32 16.58 4.40
N TYR A 168 1.83 16.08 5.54
CA TYR A 168 0.53 16.50 6.07
C TYR A 168 0.48 17.99 6.47
N LYS A 169 1.62 18.58 6.84
CA LYS A 169 1.68 20.03 7.12
C LYS A 169 1.52 20.86 5.86
N GLU A 170 1.82 20.36 4.66
CA GLU A 170 1.57 21.10 3.42
C GLU A 170 0.07 21.11 3.07
N LEU A 171 -0.65 20.04 3.40
CA LEU A 171 -2.09 19.94 3.19
C LEU A 171 -2.88 20.92 4.07
N ILE A 172 -2.34 21.36 5.21
CA ILE A 172 -3.01 22.37 6.04
C ILE A 172 -3.30 23.65 5.26
N TYR A 173 -2.47 24.00 4.27
CA TYR A 173 -2.65 25.22 3.47
C TYR A 173 -3.89 25.16 2.57
N ILE A 174 -4.43 23.96 2.28
CA ILE A 174 -5.74 23.79 1.64
C ILE A 174 -6.86 24.36 2.51
N ILE A 175 -6.75 24.19 3.82
CA ILE A 175 -7.75 24.61 4.80
C ILE A 175 -7.46 26.03 5.27
N GLU A 176 -6.18 26.33 5.52
CA GLU A 176 -5.66 27.58 6.06
C GLU A 176 -4.66 28.20 5.09
N PRO A 177 -5.16 28.77 3.98
CA PRO A 177 -4.28 29.37 3.00
C PRO A 177 -3.46 30.50 3.62
N LYS A 178 -2.21 30.61 3.16
CA LYS A 178 -1.32 31.71 3.55
C LYS A 178 -1.96 33.06 3.21
N LYS A 179 -1.48 34.12 3.88
CA LYS A 179 -1.93 35.50 3.71
C LYS A 179 -2.07 35.84 2.22
N LYS A 180 -3.32 36.00 1.77
CA LYS A 180 -3.63 36.21 0.36
C LYS A 180 -3.47 37.68 -0.02
N ILE A 181 -3.07 37.94 -1.26
CA ILE A 181 -2.91 39.28 -1.81
C ILE A 181 -4.08 39.53 -2.78
N THR A 182 -4.61 40.75 -2.78
CA THR A 182 -5.61 41.12 -3.80
C THR A 182 -4.88 41.30 -5.13
N GLN A 183 -5.16 40.42 -6.10
CA GLN A 183 -4.57 40.46 -7.44
C GLN A 183 -5.67 40.62 -8.49
N SER A 184 -5.49 41.58 -9.41
CA SER A 184 -6.36 41.74 -10.57
C SER A 184 -6.05 40.68 -11.63
N PHE A 185 -7.08 40.08 -12.20
CA PHE A 185 -6.94 39.07 -13.25
C PHE A 185 -6.57 39.70 -14.62
N LYS A 186 -5.71 39.03 -15.39
CA LYS A 186 -5.35 39.39 -16.76
C LYS A 186 -5.78 38.27 -17.70
N VAL A 187 -6.39 38.61 -18.84
CA VAL A 187 -6.97 37.64 -19.78
C VAL A 187 -5.91 36.90 -20.61
N ASN A 188 -4.75 37.52 -20.84
CA ASN A 188 -3.64 36.97 -21.63
C ASN A 188 -2.52 36.49 -20.71
N ILE A 189 -2.77 35.44 -19.94
CA ILE A 189 -1.76 34.82 -19.08
C ILE A 189 -1.53 33.37 -19.51
N ALA A 190 -0.34 32.85 -19.25
CA ALA A 190 -0.02 31.44 -19.50
C ALA A 190 -0.62 30.53 -18.40
N PRO A 191 -0.80 29.21 -18.64
CA PRO A 191 -1.28 28.27 -17.63
C PRO A 191 -0.48 28.31 -16.31
N LYS A 192 0.85 28.46 -16.40
CA LYS A 192 1.71 28.65 -15.22
C LYS A 192 1.31 29.87 -14.40
N GLU A 193 1.20 31.03 -15.05
CA GLU A 193 0.83 32.28 -14.40
C GLU A 193 -0.59 32.24 -13.83
N PHE A 194 -1.49 31.47 -14.47
CA PHE A 194 -2.82 31.21 -13.95
C PHE A 194 -2.77 30.40 -12.65
N VAL A 195 -1.98 29.32 -12.60
CA VAL A 195 -1.81 28.52 -11.36
C VAL A 195 -1.22 29.39 -10.24
N ASP A 196 -0.19 30.18 -10.54
CA ASP A 196 0.42 31.13 -9.58
C ASP A 196 -0.61 32.17 -9.10
N TYR A 197 -1.48 32.65 -9.99
CA TYR A 197 -2.57 33.57 -9.66
C TYR A 197 -3.58 32.92 -8.71
N VAL A 198 -4.03 31.70 -9.01
CA VAL A 198 -5.02 30.98 -8.20
C VAL A 198 -4.46 30.64 -6.80
N GLU A 199 -3.17 30.33 -6.70
CA GLU A 199 -2.49 30.06 -5.43
C GLU A 199 -2.46 31.29 -4.51
N ASN A 200 -2.27 32.49 -5.06
CA ASN A 200 -1.95 33.68 -4.27
C ASN A 200 -3.09 34.70 -4.12
N ALA A 201 -4.15 34.58 -4.92
CA ALA A 201 -5.19 35.61 -5.02
C ALA A 201 -6.33 35.48 -4.00
N ILE A 202 -6.72 36.62 -3.42
CA ILE A 202 -8.13 36.86 -3.06
C ILE A 202 -8.84 37.29 -4.34
N PHE A 203 -9.82 36.49 -4.77
CA PHE A 203 -10.54 36.77 -5.99
C PHE A 203 -11.42 38.02 -5.86
N ALA A 204 -11.05 39.10 -6.57
CA ALA A 204 -11.94 40.24 -6.74
C ALA A 204 -13.23 39.80 -7.45
N LYS A 205 -14.39 40.27 -6.97
CA LYS A 205 -15.71 39.94 -7.56
C LYS A 205 -15.80 40.39 -9.01
N GLN A 206 -15.24 41.56 -9.34
CA GLN A 206 -15.25 42.13 -10.69
C GLN A 206 -14.56 41.25 -11.75
N ASP A 207 -13.57 40.45 -11.33
CA ASP A 207 -12.77 39.63 -12.23
C ASP A 207 -13.39 38.23 -12.46
N ALA A 208 -14.49 37.89 -11.77
CA ALA A 208 -15.09 36.57 -11.83
C ALA A 208 -15.46 36.14 -13.25
N LYS A 209 -16.07 37.04 -14.03
CA LYS A 209 -16.47 36.75 -15.41
C LYS A 209 -15.26 36.47 -16.31
N LEU A 210 -14.20 37.26 -16.18
CA LEU A 210 -12.99 37.12 -16.99
C LEU A 210 -12.25 35.81 -16.65
N ARG A 211 -12.16 35.46 -15.37
CA ARG A 211 -11.58 34.18 -14.93
C ARG A 211 -12.36 32.98 -15.45
N ILE A 212 -13.68 33.00 -15.30
CA ILE A 212 -14.57 31.95 -15.79
C ILE A 212 -14.37 31.73 -17.30
N LEU A 213 -14.34 32.82 -18.06
CA LEU A 213 -14.11 32.75 -19.51
C LEU A 213 -12.71 32.21 -19.85
N TYR A 214 -11.68 32.65 -19.13
CA TYR A 214 -10.33 32.13 -19.32
C TYR A 214 -10.23 30.63 -19.05
N VAL A 215 -10.75 30.16 -17.90
CA VAL A 215 -10.70 28.74 -17.55
C VAL A 215 -11.43 27.92 -18.61
N LYS A 216 -12.66 28.31 -18.97
CA LYS A 216 -13.46 27.63 -19.99
C LYS A 216 -12.72 27.47 -21.33
N ASN A 217 -11.99 28.50 -21.75
CA ASN A 217 -11.28 28.51 -23.03
C ASN A 217 -9.90 27.80 -22.99
N ASN A 218 -9.36 27.54 -21.80
CA ASN A 218 -8.00 27.02 -21.62
C ASN A 218 -7.96 25.74 -20.76
N THR A 219 -9.09 25.08 -20.51
CA THR A 219 -9.20 23.91 -19.63
C THR A 219 -8.15 22.85 -19.94
N GLU A 220 -8.01 22.45 -21.21
CA GLU A 220 -7.05 21.41 -21.63
C GLU A 220 -5.60 21.81 -21.35
N CYS A 221 -5.21 23.05 -21.67
CA CYS A 221 -3.86 23.55 -21.42
C CYS A 221 -3.56 23.63 -19.91
N ILE A 222 -4.54 24.01 -19.09
CA ILE A 222 -4.41 24.06 -17.64
C ILE A 222 -4.25 22.64 -17.07
N VAL A 223 -5.10 21.70 -17.49
CA VAL A 223 -5.04 20.29 -17.05
C VAL A 223 -3.71 19.65 -17.45
N LYS A 224 -3.26 19.86 -18.68
CA LYS A 224 -1.95 19.38 -19.14
C LYS A 224 -0.81 19.93 -18.28
N TYR A 225 -0.80 21.24 -18.03
CA TYR A 225 0.21 21.86 -17.16
C TYR A 225 0.18 21.30 -15.74
N LEU A 226 -1.01 21.07 -15.17
CA LEU A 226 -1.16 20.47 -13.85
C LEU A 226 -0.59 19.06 -13.80
N LEU A 227 -0.93 18.18 -14.75
CA LEU A 227 -0.46 16.79 -14.75
C LEU A 227 1.06 16.69 -14.94
N GLU A 228 1.64 17.47 -15.85
CA GLU A 228 3.10 17.50 -16.07
C GLU A 228 3.89 17.97 -14.84
N ARG A 229 3.22 18.63 -13.89
CA ARG A 229 3.83 19.27 -12.72
C ARG A 229 3.21 18.84 -11.39
N ILE A 230 2.37 17.80 -11.37
CA ILE A 230 1.55 17.47 -10.20
C ILE A 230 2.39 17.21 -8.94
N ASN A 231 3.57 16.59 -9.10
CA ASN A 231 4.52 16.30 -8.01
C ASN A 231 5.44 17.49 -7.65
N ARG A 232 5.41 18.59 -8.43
CA ARG A 232 6.27 19.77 -8.24
C ARG A 232 5.52 21.00 -7.74
N LEU A 233 4.21 21.06 -7.99
CA LEU A 233 3.34 22.13 -7.52
C LEU A 233 3.01 21.96 -6.05
N SER A 234 2.68 23.06 -5.38
CA SER A 234 2.18 22.99 -4.00
C SER A 234 0.81 22.30 -3.98
N PRO A 235 0.48 21.52 -2.94
CA PRO A 235 -0.85 20.89 -2.83
C PRO A 235 -1.98 21.91 -2.90
N TYR A 236 -1.75 23.11 -2.35
CA TYR A 236 -2.70 24.21 -2.41
C TYR A 236 -2.98 24.66 -3.84
N ALA A 237 -1.94 24.93 -4.63
CA ALA A 237 -2.06 25.38 -6.01
C ALA A 237 -2.77 24.32 -6.87
N THR A 238 -2.40 23.05 -6.72
CA THR A 238 -3.04 21.94 -7.43
C THR A 238 -4.51 21.81 -7.04
N TYR A 239 -4.82 21.71 -5.73
CA TYR A 239 -6.18 21.58 -5.22
C TYR A 239 -7.12 22.71 -5.67
N THR A 240 -6.64 23.96 -5.58
CA THR A 240 -7.44 25.13 -5.96
C THR A 240 -7.64 25.23 -7.46
N THR A 241 -6.63 24.89 -8.27
CA THR A 241 -6.75 24.88 -9.73
C THR A 241 -7.68 23.75 -10.19
N LEU A 242 -7.57 22.54 -9.63
CA LEU A 242 -8.47 21.41 -9.90
C LEU A 242 -9.94 21.79 -9.61
N ASN A 243 -10.20 22.42 -8.46
CA ASN A 243 -11.53 22.94 -8.12
C ASN A 243 -12.06 23.97 -9.13
N MET A 244 -11.20 24.77 -9.75
CA MET A 244 -11.64 25.72 -10.78
C MET A 244 -11.98 25.03 -12.09
N VAL A 245 -11.11 24.14 -12.58
CA VAL A 245 -11.27 23.50 -13.89
C VAL A 245 -12.39 22.46 -13.89
N CYS A 246 -12.67 21.81 -12.76
CA CYS A 246 -13.67 20.72 -12.71
C CYS A 246 -15.07 21.13 -13.20
N ASN A 247 -15.45 22.40 -13.01
CA ASN A 247 -16.72 22.95 -13.48
C ASN A 247 -16.88 22.94 -15.02
N TYR A 248 -15.79 22.73 -15.75
CA TYR A 248 -15.73 22.78 -17.22
C TYR A 248 -15.33 21.44 -17.84
N LEU A 249 -15.21 20.39 -17.03
CA LEU A 249 -14.90 19.05 -17.51
C LEU A 249 -16.19 18.23 -17.68
N THR A 250 -16.23 17.41 -18.72
CA THR A 250 -17.26 16.37 -18.85
C THR A 250 -17.00 15.23 -17.86
N SER A 251 -18.00 14.36 -17.65
CA SER A 251 -17.85 13.22 -16.75
C SER A 251 -16.69 12.30 -17.15
N ASP A 252 -16.52 12.05 -18.45
CA ASP A 252 -15.43 11.21 -18.96
C ASP A 252 -14.07 11.88 -18.78
N GLN A 253 -13.98 13.19 -19.01
CA GLN A 253 -12.76 13.95 -18.75
C GLN A 253 -12.37 13.91 -17.26
N VAL A 254 -13.36 13.96 -16.36
CA VAL A 254 -13.10 13.80 -14.92
C VAL A 254 -12.58 12.39 -14.61
N LYS A 255 -13.17 11.33 -15.18
CA LYS A 255 -12.70 9.94 -14.99
C LYS A 255 -11.26 9.76 -15.46
N VAL A 256 -10.94 10.25 -16.66
CA VAL A 256 -9.58 10.22 -17.22
C VAL A 256 -8.63 10.96 -16.28
N LEU A 257 -9.01 12.14 -15.81
CA LEU A 257 -8.15 12.93 -14.93
C LEU A 257 -7.96 12.29 -13.55
N ILE A 258 -9.00 11.65 -12.99
CA ILE A 258 -8.88 10.84 -11.77
C ILE A 258 -7.85 9.73 -12.00
N HIS A 259 -7.99 8.98 -13.10
CA HIS A 259 -7.06 7.93 -13.44
C HIS A 259 -5.63 8.45 -13.58
N ASP A 260 -5.41 9.55 -14.31
CA ASP A 260 -4.08 10.11 -14.50
C ASP A 260 -3.47 10.63 -13.20
N ILE A 261 -4.27 11.16 -12.27
CA ILE A 261 -3.78 11.52 -10.94
C ILE A 261 -3.33 10.27 -10.18
N PHE A 262 -4.11 9.20 -10.18
CA PHE A 262 -3.71 7.94 -9.52
C PHE A 262 -2.38 7.40 -10.06
N ILE A 263 -2.14 7.50 -11.37
CA ILE A 263 -0.93 6.94 -12.01
C ILE A 263 0.29 7.85 -11.86
N ASN A 264 0.13 9.18 -11.89
CA ASN A 264 1.26 10.11 -11.94
C ASN A 264 1.63 10.71 -10.57
N LEU A 265 0.78 10.55 -9.56
CA LEU A 265 1.01 11.14 -8.24
C LEU A 265 2.02 10.30 -7.43
N GLU A 266 3.18 10.88 -7.14
CA GLU A 266 4.21 10.23 -6.32
C GLU A 266 3.86 10.23 -4.82
N ARG A 267 3.07 11.22 -4.38
CA ARG A 267 2.71 11.42 -2.96
C ARG A 267 1.26 11.06 -2.69
N VAL A 268 1.06 9.84 -2.21
CA VAL A 268 -0.26 9.24 -2.03
C VAL A 268 -1.16 10.00 -1.04
N GLU A 269 -0.58 10.75 -0.10
CA GLU A 269 -1.31 11.56 0.89
C GLU A 269 -2.08 12.72 0.24
N TRP A 270 -1.67 13.14 -0.96
CA TRP A 270 -2.34 14.22 -1.70
C TRP A 270 -3.53 13.73 -2.53
N LEU A 271 -3.66 12.41 -2.68
CA LEU A 271 -4.65 11.77 -3.53
C LEU A 271 -6.08 12.17 -3.12
N VAL A 272 -6.44 11.96 -1.85
CA VAL A 272 -7.81 12.20 -1.37
C VAL A 272 -8.24 13.67 -1.55
N PRO A 273 -7.44 14.68 -1.15
CA PRO A 273 -7.76 16.08 -1.45
C PRO A 273 -7.90 16.37 -2.96
N PHE A 274 -7.02 15.85 -3.80
CA PHE A 274 -7.04 16.15 -5.24
C PHE A 274 -8.25 15.54 -5.94
N ILE A 275 -8.58 14.28 -5.64
CA ILE A 275 -9.78 13.65 -6.20
C ILE A 275 -11.04 14.33 -5.67
N TYR A 276 -11.07 14.72 -4.39
CA TYR A 276 -12.18 15.50 -3.84
C TYR A 276 -12.40 16.84 -4.56
N ALA A 277 -11.33 17.55 -4.94
CA ALA A 277 -11.42 18.80 -5.70
C ALA A 277 -12.11 18.60 -7.07
N LEU A 278 -11.77 17.52 -7.77
CA LEU A 278 -12.35 17.18 -9.07
C LEU A 278 -13.82 16.77 -9.00
N LEU A 279 -14.22 16.16 -7.89
CA LEU A 279 -15.57 15.66 -7.71
C LEU A 279 -16.55 16.71 -7.18
N SER A 280 -16.10 17.94 -6.91
CA SER A 280 -16.93 18.99 -6.31
C SER A 280 -18.23 19.29 -7.08
N THR A 281 -18.24 19.10 -8.41
CA THR A 281 -19.44 19.22 -9.27
C THR A 281 -19.93 17.91 -9.87
N SER A 282 -19.22 16.80 -9.62
CA SER A 282 -19.41 15.55 -10.35
C SER A 282 -19.43 14.32 -9.44
N VAL A 283 -19.97 14.46 -8.23
CA VAL A 283 -20.03 13.38 -7.21
C VAL A 283 -20.72 12.12 -7.74
N TYR A 284 -21.70 12.26 -8.64
CA TYR A 284 -22.43 11.14 -9.26
C TYR A 284 -21.53 10.18 -10.05
N ILE A 285 -20.33 10.61 -10.48
CA ILE A 285 -19.35 9.71 -11.12
C ILE A 285 -18.98 8.57 -10.18
N LEU A 286 -19.05 8.78 -8.86
CA LEU A 286 -18.73 7.75 -7.90
C LEU A 286 -19.78 6.64 -7.78
N ASP A 287 -20.90 6.73 -8.50
CA ASP A 287 -21.98 5.74 -8.42
C ASP A 287 -21.93 4.68 -9.53
N ASP A 288 -21.02 4.83 -10.50
CA ASP A 288 -20.72 3.80 -11.51
C ASP A 288 -19.59 2.84 -11.07
N SER A 289 -19.32 1.79 -11.84
CA SER A 289 -18.35 0.75 -11.50
C SER A 289 -16.92 1.27 -11.33
N PHE A 290 -16.48 2.17 -12.19
CA PHE A 290 -15.19 2.87 -12.03
C PHE A 290 -15.17 3.71 -10.74
N GLY A 291 -16.22 4.49 -10.52
CA GLY A 291 -16.42 5.33 -9.35
C GLY A 291 -16.44 4.58 -8.03
N LEU A 292 -17.03 3.37 -8.01
CA LEU A 292 -17.01 2.49 -6.86
C LEU A 292 -15.59 2.01 -6.52
N THR A 293 -14.78 1.68 -7.53
CA THR A 293 -13.36 1.36 -7.33
C THR A 293 -12.59 2.58 -6.81
N VAL A 294 -12.86 3.78 -7.33
CA VAL A 294 -12.26 5.01 -6.81
C VAL A 294 -12.66 5.24 -5.35
N LYS A 295 -13.95 5.11 -4.99
CA LYS A 295 -14.44 5.20 -3.60
C LYS A 295 -13.69 4.24 -2.68
N GLN A 296 -13.53 2.98 -3.09
CA GLN A 296 -12.80 1.96 -2.34
C GLN A 296 -11.36 2.39 -2.04
N LEU A 297 -10.61 2.82 -3.07
CA LEU A 297 -9.22 3.25 -2.92
C LEU A 297 -9.11 4.52 -2.05
N LEU A 298 -10.01 5.49 -2.23
CA LEU A 298 -10.05 6.70 -1.42
C LEU A 298 -10.40 6.40 0.04
N SER A 299 -11.32 5.47 0.31
CA SER A 299 -11.66 5.04 1.67
C SER A 299 -10.44 4.48 2.40
N HIS A 300 -9.71 3.58 1.74
CA HIS A 300 -8.50 2.99 2.31
C HIS A 300 -7.39 4.02 2.51
N GLN A 301 -7.14 4.89 1.52
CA GLN A 301 -6.13 5.94 1.67
C GLN A 301 -6.49 6.90 2.81
N MET A 302 -7.76 7.25 2.95
CA MET A 302 -8.23 8.15 4.00
C MET A 302 -8.10 7.52 5.40
N GLU A 303 -8.31 6.21 5.53
CA GLU A 303 -8.04 5.49 6.79
C GLU A 303 -6.57 5.61 7.20
N ILE A 304 -5.65 5.39 6.24
CA ILE A 304 -4.21 5.59 6.43
C ILE A 304 -3.93 7.04 6.84
N ASP A 305 -4.40 8.02 6.05
CA ASP A 305 -4.16 9.43 6.28
C ASP A 305 -4.64 9.88 7.67
N MET A 306 -5.84 9.45 8.09
CA MET A 306 -6.41 9.80 9.39
C MET A 306 -5.67 9.15 10.57
N SER A 307 -5.09 7.97 10.36
CA SER A 307 -4.28 7.27 11.37
C SER A 307 -2.92 7.95 11.60
N LEU A 308 -2.31 8.47 10.52
CA LEU A 308 -0.98 9.08 10.55
C LEU A 308 -1.03 10.59 10.85
N CYS A 309 -2.09 11.27 10.46
CA CYS A 309 -2.24 12.71 10.66
C CYS A 309 -2.36 13.04 12.15
N GLY A 310 -1.54 13.99 12.64
CA GLY A 310 -1.65 14.54 13.99
C GLY A 310 -2.53 15.80 14.09
N ASP A 311 -2.85 16.46 12.97
CA ASP A 311 -3.52 17.75 12.94
C ASP A 311 -5.05 17.64 13.00
N VAL A 312 -5.66 18.30 13.98
CA VAL A 312 -7.11 18.23 14.24
C VAL A 312 -7.93 18.87 13.11
N LYS A 313 -7.44 19.95 12.48
CA LYS A 313 -8.17 20.63 11.40
C LYS A 313 -8.14 19.78 10.14
N LEU A 314 -6.98 19.19 9.84
CA LEU A 314 -6.86 18.28 8.70
C LEU A 314 -7.73 17.03 8.89
N LYS A 315 -7.80 16.45 10.09
CA LYS A 315 -8.75 15.36 10.38
C LYS A 315 -10.20 15.77 10.13
N ARG A 316 -10.62 16.97 10.57
CA ARG A 316 -11.98 17.48 10.29
C ARG A 316 -12.24 17.61 8.79
N PHE A 317 -11.26 18.10 8.04
CA PHE A 317 -11.36 18.18 6.59
C PHE A 317 -11.54 16.80 5.94
N TYR A 318 -10.78 15.78 6.36
CA TYR A 318 -10.99 14.41 5.91
C TYR A 318 -12.38 13.86 6.27
N LEU A 319 -12.89 14.13 7.48
CA LEU A 319 -14.25 13.74 7.87
C LEU A 319 -15.33 14.42 7.02
N ASP A 320 -15.11 15.68 6.61
CA ASP A 320 -16.00 16.37 5.68
C ASP A 320 -15.98 15.73 4.29
N ILE A 321 -14.80 15.34 3.79
CA ILE A 321 -14.65 14.60 2.54
C ILE A 321 -15.38 13.25 2.64
N GLN A 322 -15.14 12.50 3.71
CA GLN A 322 -15.78 11.21 3.98
C GLN A 322 -17.30 11.32 3.86
N LYS A 323 -17.89 12.33 4.52
CA LYS A 323 -19.33 12.56 4.52
C LYS A 323 -19.85 12.95 3.13
N ARG A 324 -19.13 13.79 2.38
CA ARG A 324 -19.57 14.30 1.08
C ARG A 324 -19.45 13.27 -0.04
N LEU A 325 -18.43 12.42 0.01
CA LEU A 325 -18.19 11.38 -0.97
C LEU A 325 -18.78 10.02 -0.57
N CYS A 326 -19.44 9.94 0.60
CA CYS A 326 -19.99 8.71 1.17
C CYS A 326 -18.96 7.59 1.28
N LEU A 327 -17.75 7.92 1.76
CA LEU A 327 -16.66 6.95 1.90
C LEU A 327 -16.87 6.07 3.14
N THR A 328 -16.96 4.76 2.92
CA THR A 328 -17.05 3.76 3.99
C THR A 328 -15.68 3.18 4.28
N ILE A 329 -15.25 3.25 5.54
CA ILE A 329 -14.02 2.60 6.00
C ILE A 329 -14.37 1.13 6.25
N SER A 330 -13.85 0.25 5.41
CA SER A 330 -14.01 -1.20 5.52
C SER A 330 -12.74 -1.87 5.06
N SER A 331 -12.38 -3.02 5.65
CA SER A 331 -11.27 -3.82 5.14
C SER A 331 -11.57 -4.28 3.72
N ILE A 332 -10.67 -3.96 2.79
CA ILE A 332 -10.81 -4.31 1.37
C ILE A 332 -9.88 -5.47 1.05
N ASP A 333 -10.45 -6.59 0.60
CA ASP A 333 -9.69 -7.68 0.01
C ASP A 333 -9.44 -7.37 -1.47
N TYR A 334 -8.34 -6.66 -1.73
CA TYR A 334 -7.94 -6.28 -3.08
C TYR A 334 -7.68 -7.48 -4.00
N ILE A 335 -7.27 -8.64 -3.46
CA ILE A 335 -7.06 -9.84 -4.27
C ILE A 335 -8.41 -10.34 -4.78
N CYS A 336 -9.41 -10.43 -3.90
CA CYS A 336 -10.76 -10.83 -4.26
C CYS A 336 -11.39 -9.84 -5.26
N GLU A 337 -11.24 -8.53 -5.04
CA GLU A 337 -11.75 -7.52 -5.96
C GLU A 337 -11.09 -7.60 -7.35
N CYS A 338 -9.76 -7.70 -7.43
CA CYS A 338 -9.07 -7.89 -8.71
C CYS A 338 -9.54 -9.16 -9.44
N LYS A 339 -9.71 -10.28 -8.72
CA LYS A 339 -10.19 -11.53 -9.31
C LYS A 339 -11.62 -11.42 -9.85
N LYS A 340 -12.50 -10.63 -9.21
CA LYS A 340 -13.85 -10.34 -9.74
C LYS A 340 -13.82 -9.52 -11.02
N LEU A 341 -12.82 -8.64 -11.21
CA LEU A 341 -12.68 -7.85 -12.43
C LEU A 341 -12.16 -8.69 -13.60
N ILE A 342 -11.35 -9.72 -13.32
CA ILE A 342 -10.75 -10.59 -14.32
C ILE A 342 -11.77 -11.66 -14.73
N GLU A 343 -12.75 -11.23 -15.52
CA GLU A 343 -13.78 -12.09 -16.09
C GLU A 343 -13.38 -12.60 -17.47
N LYS A 344 -13.86 -13.79 -17.84
CA LYS A 344 -13.78 -14.29 -19.21
C LYS A 344 -14.82 -13.57 -20.07
N LEU A 345 -14.38 -12.48 -20.71
CA LEU A 345 -15.17 -11.64 -21.61
C LEU A 345 -14.57 -11.68 -23.00
N ASP A 346 -15.40 -11.50 -24.03
CA ASP A 346 -14.88 -11.27 -25.37
C ASP A 346 -14.08 -9.97 -25.39
N VAL A 347 -12.85 -10.02 -25.93
CA VAL A 347 -11.99 -8.82 -26.03
C VAL A 347 -12.59 -7.82 -27.02
N PHE A 348 -13.20 -8.31 -28.09
CA PHE A 348 -13.78 -7.49 -29.16
C PHE A 348 -15.28 -7.75 -29.28
N GLU A 349 -16.03 -6.70 -29.56
CA GLU A 349 -17.45 -6.79 -29.88
C GLU A 349 -17.68 -7.27 -31.32
N SER A 350 -18.94 -7.55 -31.64
CA SER A 350 -19.32 -8.05 -32.98
C SER A 350 -19.06 -7.05 -34.13
N ASP A 351 -18.93 -5.77 -33.81
CA ASP A 351 -18.59 -4.68 -34.73
C ASP A 351 -17.07 -4.44 -34.81
N GLY A 352 -16.28 -5.21 -34.06
CA GLY A 352 -14.83 -5.13 -34.06
C GLY A 352 -14.22 -4.06 -33.17
N ASN A 353 -15.03 -3.35 -32.37
CA ASN A 353 -14.55 -2.45 -31.34
C ASN A 353 -14.08 -3.24 -30.11
N LEU A 354 -13.24 -2.62 -29.27
CA LEU A 354 -12.88 -3.21 -27.99
C LEU A 354 -14.13 -3.26 -27.11
N ASN A 355 -14.35 -4.37 -26.41
CA ASN A 355 -15.49 -4.53 -25.52
C ASN A 355 -15.45 -3.50 -24.39
N ASP A 356 -16.51 -2.70 -24.24
CA ASP A 356 -16.52 -1.62 -23.24
C ASP A 356 -16.34 -2.13 -21.80
N LYS A 357 -16.91 -3.31 -21.50
CA LYS A 357 -16.82 -3.93 -20.17
C LYS A 357 -15.42 -4.47 -19.90
N ILE A 358 -14.76 -5.10 -20.88
CA ILE A 358 -13.37 -5.57 -20.70
C ILE A 358 -12.42 -4.39 -20.50
N PHE A 359 -12.66 -3.30 -21.25
CA PHE A 359 -11.90 -2.06 -21.14
C PHE A 359 -12.06 -1.42 -19.76
N GLU A 360 -13.29 -1.26 -19.28
CA GLU A 360 -13.56 -0.70 -17.96
C GLU A 360 -12.96 -1.55 -16.84
N ASN A 361 -13.10 -2.88 -16.91
CA ASN A 361 -12.47 -3.79 -15.95
C ASN A 361 -10.94 -3.67 -15.98
N GLY A 362 -10.34 -3.51 -17.17
CA GLY A 362 -8.91 -3.26 -17.34
C GLY A 362 -8.47 -1.98 -16.65
N LEU A 363 -9.19 -0.87 -16.81
CA LEU A 363 -8.89 0.40 -16.14
C LEU A 363 -8.98 0.30 -14.61
N ARG A 364 -10.03 -0.36 -14.11
CA ARG A 364 -10.22 -0.57 -12.66
C ARG A 364 -9.12 -1.44 -12.07
N LEU A 365 -8.76 -2.52 -12.78
CA LEU A 365 -7.66 -3.41 -12.39
C LEU A 365 -6.33 -2.65 -12.37
N LYS A 366 -6.06 -1.85 -13.41
CA LYS A 366 -4.88 -0.99 -13.50
C LYS A 366 -4.78 -0.03 -12.32
N LEU A 367 -5.87 0.62 -11.93
CA LEU A 367 -5.90 1.52 -10.77
C LEU A 367 -5.57 0.80 -9.46
N ILE A 368 -6.22 -0.34 -9.20
CA ILE A 368 -5.98 -1.10 -7.96
C ILE A 368 -4.53 -1.57 -7.90
N CYS A 369 -4.03 -2.17 -8.98
CA CYS A 369 -2.66 -2.68 -9.04
C CYS A 369 -1.62 -1.56 -8.98
N HIS A 370 -1.87 -0.39 -9.57
CA HIS A 370 -0.98 0.76 -9.40
C HIS A 370 -0.96 1.24 -7.94
N TYR A 371 -2.13 1.36 -7.32
CA TYR A 371 -2.26 1.80 -5.93
C TYR A 371 -1.59 0.85 -4.92
N LYS A 372 -1.65 -0.47 -5.18
CA LYS A 372 -1.07 -1.48 -4.29
C LYS A 372 0.41 -1.75 -4.53
N ASP A 373 0.99 -1.28 -5.63
CA ASP A 373 2.34 -1.52 -6.15
C ASP A 373 2.51 -2.72 -7.12
N TRP A 374 3.68 -2.76 -7.77
CA TRP A 374 4.03 -3.78 -8.75
C TRP A 374 4.27 -5.16 -8.13
N ASP A 375 4.81 -5.23 -6.92
CA ASP A 375 5.06 -6.51 -6.26
C ASP A 375 3.74 -7.22 -5.94
N PHE A 376 2.74 -6.47 -5.47
CA PHE A 376 1.37 -6.98 -5.32
C PHE A 376 0.80 -7.45 -6.66
N ALA A 377 0.86 -6.61 -7.69
CA ALA A 377 0.28 -6.91 -8.99
C ALA A 377 0.92 -8.15 -9.65
N TYR A 378 2.25 -8.24 -9.62
CA TYR A 378 2.98 -9.33 -10.23
C TYR A 378 2.78 -10.65 -9.48
N ASN A 379 2.91 -10.65 -8.15
CA ASN A 379 2.83 -11.91 -7.40
C ASN A 379 1.39 -12.39 -7.24
N GLU A 380 0.50 -11.54 -6.72
CA GLU A 380 -0.85 -11.97 -6.34
C GLU A 380 -1.83 -12.06 -7.51
N ILE A 381 -1.66 -11.21 -8.52
CA ILE A 381 -2.59 -11.13 -9.64
C ILE A 381 -2.04 -11.84 -10.87
N ILE A 382 -0.79 -11.58 -11.26
CA ILE A 382 -0.22 -12.19 -12.46
C ILE A 382 0.20 -13.63 -12.20
N CYS A 383 1.16 -13.88 -11.32
CA CYS A 383 1.72 -15.21 -11.08
C CYS A 383 0.70 -16.16 -10.45
N ASN A 384 -0.07 -15.71 -9.47
CA ASN A 384 -1.00 -16.55 -8.73
C ASN A 384 -2.38 -16.72 -9.42
N TYR A 385 -2.72 -15.91 -10.42
CA TYR A 385 -4.06 -15.94 -11.03
C TYR A 385 -4.07 -15.87 -12.56
N ILE A 386 -3.65 -14.76 -13.18
CA ILE A 386 -3.74 -14.57 -14.63
C ILE A 386 -2.86 -15.56 -15.39
N GLY A 387 -1.60 -15.72 -14.99
CA GLY A 387 -0.61 -16.57 -15.66
C GLY A 387 -1.02 -18.04 -15.75
N PRO A 388 -1.42 -18.69 -14.63
CA PRO A 388 -1.96 -20.04 -14.65
C PRO A 388 -3.19 -20.16 -15.56
N LYS A 389 -4.16 -19.23 -15.43
CA LYS A 389 -5.36 -19.24 -16.27
C LYS A 389 -5.07 -19.08 -17.75
N LEU A 390 -4.18 -18.17 -18.12
CA LEU A 390 -3.76 -17.99 -19.50
C LEU A 390 -3.03 -19.23 -20.04
N SER A 391 -2.19 -19.86 -19.23
CA SER A 391 -1.46 -21.07 -19.61
C SER A 391 -2.40 -22.26 -19.86
N GLU A 392 -3.39 -22.44 -18.99
CA GLU A 392 -4.41 -23.50 -19.08
C GLU A 392 -5.40 -23.30 -20.22
N THR A 393 -5.93 -22.08 -20.36
CA THR A 393 -7.09 -21.82 -21.22
C THR A 393 -6.73 -21.21 -22.57
N LYS A 394 -5.56 -20.57 -22.67
CA LYS A 394 -5.17 -19.75 -23.83
C LYS A 394 -6.24 -18.72 -24.22
N ASP A 395 -6.89 -18.13 -23.22
CA ASP A 395 -7.98 -17.17 -23.43
C ASP A 395 -7.48 -15.74 -23.68
N PRO A 396 -7.94 -15.06 -24.76
CA PRO A 396 -7.61 -13.66 -25.02
C PRO A 396 -7.96 -12.69 -23.89
N ALA A 397 -8.99 -12.95 -23.09
CA ALA A 397 -9.36 -12.09 -21.96
C ALA A 397 -8.24 -12.00 -20.92
N TYR A 398 -7.66 -13.14 -20.53
CA TYR A 398 -6.54 -13.16 -19.58
C TYR A 398 -5.29 -12.50 -20.16
N LEU A 399 -5.04 -12.66 -21.46
CA LEU A 399 -3.95 -11.97 -22.15
C LEU A 399 -4.17 -10.44 -22.18
N TYR A 400 -5.41 -9.99 -22.35
CA TYR A 400 -5.77 -8.58 -22.29
C TYR A 400 -5.43 -7.98 -20.92
N TYR A 401 -5.88 -8.60 -19.82
CA TYR A 401 -5.56 -8.11 -18.48
C TYR A 401 -4.06 -8.18 -18.16
N LEU A 402 -3.37 -9.23 -18.62
CA LEU A 402 -1.91 -9.33 -18.50
C LEU A 402 -1.22 -8.15 -19.21
N GLY A 403 -1.66 -7.83 -20.42
CA GLY A 403 -1.13 -6.71 -21.20
C GLY A 403 -1.38 -5.35 -20.54
N VAL A 404 -2.59 -5.12 -20.01
CA VAL A 404 -2.92 -3.88 -19.28
C VAL A 404 -1.98 -3.68 -18.10
N LEU A 405 -1.77 -4.72 -17.29
CA LEU A 405 -0.86 -4.66 -16.14
C LEU A 405 0.61 -4.55 -16.58
N GLY A 406 1.01 -5.23 -17.64
CA GLY A 406 2.37 -5.15 -18.20
C GLY A 406 2.74 -3.75 -18.69
N ILE A 407 1.85 -3.09 -19.43
CA ILE A 407 2.05 -1.70 -19.87
C ILE A 407 2.12 -0.75 -18.68
N ASN A 408 1.24 -0.93 -17.68
CA ASN A 408 1.27 -0.12 -16.47
C ASN A 408 2.60 -0.25 -15.73
N ALA A 409 3.09 -1.48 -15.57
CA ALA A 409 4.37 -1.76 -14.93
C ALA A 409 5.56 -1.21 -15.71
N TYR A 410 5.55 -1.36 -17.03
CA TYR A 410 6.59 -0.78 -17.88
C TYR A 410 6.67 0.74 -17.71
N LYS A 411 5.53 1.43 -17.62
CA LYS A 411 5.48 2.87 -17.41
C LYS A 411 5.95 3.28 -15.99
N SER A 412 5.70 2.47 -14.97
CA SER A 412 6.01 2.81 -13.57
C SER A 412 7.42 2.40 -13.13
N VAL A 413 7.85 1.18 -13.46
CA VAL A 413 9.13 0.59 -13.00
C VAL A 413 10.11 0.28 -14.13
N GLY A 414 9.72 0.47 -15.39
CA GLY A 414 10.59 0.24 -16.55
C GLY A 414 10.79 -1.25 -16.90
N TRP A 415 11.89 -1.55 -17.59
CA TRP A 415 12.30 -2.91 -17.94
C TRP A 415 12.92 -3.65 -16.75
N HIS A 416 12.08 -4.01 -15.78
CA HIS A 416 12.45 -4.92 -14.71
C HIS A 416 12.27 -6.38 -15.16
N GLU A 417 13.02 -7.32 -14.58
CA GLU A 417 12.97 -8.75 -14.96
C GLU A 417 11.54 -9.34 -14.94
N SER A 418 10.73 -8.96 -13.95
CA SER A 418 9.33 -9.38 -13.88
C SER A 418 8.45 -8.77 -14.98
N VAL A 419 8.77 -7.55 -15.45
CA VAL A 419 8.10 -6.92 -16.59
C VAL A 419 8.52 -7.59 -17.90
N GLU A 420 9.80 -7.91 -18.05
CA GLU A 420 10.32 -8.67 -19.21
C GLU A 420 9.60 -10.00 -19.36
N LYS A 421 9.48 -10.78 -18.27
CA LYS A 421 8.73 -12.05 -18.25
C LYS A 421 7.27 -11.91 -18.70
N VAL A 422 6.61 -10.81 -18.34
CA VAL A 422 5.25 -10.52 -18.80
C VAL A 422 5.22 -10.30 -20.31
N PHE A 423 6.13 -9.49 -20.85
CA PHE A 423 6.19 -9.23 -22.29
C PHE A 423 6.67 -10.44 -23.10
N GLU A 424 7.53 -11.30 -22.55
CA GLU A 424 7.86 -12.60 -23.14
C GLU A 424 6.62 -13.49 -23.24
N ALA A 425 5.80 -13.54 -22.20
CA ALA A 425 4.53 -14.29 -22.24
C ALA A 425 3.59 -13.74 -23.32
N ILE A 426 3.48 -12.41 -23.45
CA ILE A 426 2.69 -11.76 -24.51
C ILE A 426 3.25 -12.07 -25.91
N GLN A 427 4.58 -12.01 -26.07
CA GLN A 427 5.26 -12.34 -27.33
C GLN A 427 5.02 -13.81 -27.73
N ASN A 428 5.10 -14.74 -26.77
CA ASN A 428 4.80 -16.14 -27.02
C ASN A 428 3.36 -16.36 -27.49
N MET A 429 2.39 -15.58 -26.97
CA MET A 429 1.00 -15.63 -27.46
C MET A 429 0.86 -15.03 -28.85
N PHE A 430 1.64 -14.00 -29.18
CA PHE A 430 1.70 -13.43 -30.53
C PHE A 430 2.24 -14.43 -31.56
N GLU A 431 3.10 -15.35 -31.16
CA GLU A 431 3.64 -16.39 -32.05
C GLU A 431 2.69 -17.58 -32.23
N SER A 432 1.58 -17.63 -31.48
CA SER A 432 0.59 -18.70 -31.54
C SER A 432 -0.17 -18.75 -32.88
N ASN A 433 -0.80 -19.88 -33.21
CA ASN A 433 -1.64 -19.97 -34.41
C ASN A 433 -3.02 -19.33 -34.25
N ASP A 434 -3.40 -18.92 -33.05
CA ASP A 434 -4.69 -18.31 -32.75
C ASP A 434 -4.67 -16.82 -33.11
N VAL A 435 -5.60 -16.41 -33.98
CA VAL A 435 -5.65 -15.03 -34.48
C VAL A 435 -6.13 -14.05 -33.40
N LEU A 436 -7.05 -14.44 -32.51
CA LEU A 436 -7.52 -13.56 -31.45
C LEU A 436 -6.43 -13.32 -30.40
N LEU A 437 -5.67 -14.36 -30.04
CA LEU A 437 -4.50 -14.19 -29.17
C LEU A 437 -3.45 -13.29 -29.81
N LYS A 438 -3.19 -13.47 -31.10
CA LYS A 438 -2.29 -12.62 -31.89
C LYS A 438 -2.69 -11.16 -31.86
N ILE A 439 -3.95 -10.87 -32.21
CA ILE A 439 -4.46 -9.49 -32.23
C ILE A 439 -4.44 -8.90 -30.82
N THR A 440 -4.80 -9.67 -29.80
CA THR A 440 -4.79 -9.19 -28.42
C THR A 440 -3.37 -8.88 -27.96
N ALA A 441 -2.39 -9.75 -28.23
CA ALA A 441 -0.98 -9.47 -27.95
C ALA A 441 -0.48 -8.24 -28.70
N PHE A 442 -0.90 -8.08 -29.96
CA PHE A 442 -0.54 -6.94 -30.79
C PHE A 442 -0.93 -5.59 -30.18
N LEU A 443 -2.11 -5.49 -29.53
CA LEU A 443 -2.58 -4.26 -28.86
C LEU A 443 -1.55 -3.69 -27.86
N PHE A 444 -0.75 -4.57 -27.24
CA PHE A 444 0.23 -4.20 -26.24
C PHE A 444 1.66 -4.12 -26.80
N LEU A 445 2.07 -5.08 -27.64
CA LEU A 445 3.42 -5.10 -28.20
C LEU A 445 3.74 -3.86 -29.04
N LYS A 446 2.75 -3.34 -29.78
CA LYS A 446 2.87 -2.11 -30.56
C LYS A 446 3.35 -0.92 -29.70
N GLN A 447 2.81 -0.79 -28.49
CA GLN A 447 3.13 0.32 -27.58
C GLN A 447 4.58 0.31 -27.07
N ILE A 448 5.32 -0.78 -27.28
CA ILE A 448 6.67 -1.00 -26.75
C ILE A 448 7.71 -1.15 -27.88
N LYS A 449 7.36 -1.82 -28.99
CA LYS A 449 8.29 -2.16 -30.09
C LYS A 449 8.03 -1.32 -31.32
N TYR A 450 8.83 -0.26 -31.51
CA TYR A 450 8.77 0.60 -32.69
C TYR A 450 9.04 -0.19 -33.99
N GLY A 451 8.18 -0.03 -35.00
CA GLY A 451 8.35 -0.62 -36.34
C GLY A 451 7.81 -2.05 -36.52
N PHE A 452 7.35 -2.70 -35.47
CA PHE A 452 6.70 -4.03 -35.53
C PHE A 452 5.28 -3.99 -36.11
N GLU A 453 4.68 -2.81 -36.13
CA GLU A 453 3.24 -2.61 -36.28
C GLU A 453 2.77 -2.65 -37.74
N GLN A 454 3.53 -2.01 -38.64
CA GLN A 454 3.14 -1.80 -40.03
C GLN A 454 3.12 -3.11 -40.82
N SER A 455 4.24 -3.86 -40.77
CA SER A 455 4.41 -5.07 -41.57
C SER A 455 3.40 -6.15 -41.20
N TRP A 456 3.16 -6.37 -39.90
CA TRP A 456 2.22 -7.40 -39.46
C TRP A 456 0.76 -7.05 -39.78
N ILE A 457 0.35 -5.78 -39.62
CA ILE A 457 -1.00 -5.35 -40.01
C ILE A 457 -1.20 -5.55 -41.51
N GLU A 458 -0.25 -5.13 -42.34
CA GLU A 458 -0.32 -5.28 -43.80
C GLU A 458 -0.47 -6.76 -44.21
N ASP A 459 0.32 -7.65 -43.62
CA ASP A 459 0.29 -9.09 -43.91
C ASP A 459 -1.02 -9.78 -43.46
N ASN A 460 -1.73 -9.23 -42.47
CA ASN A 460 -2.90 -9.85 -41.84
C ASN A 460 -4.21 -9.06 -42.04
N GLN A 461 -4.16 -7.95 -42.76
CA GLN A 461 -5.28 -6.99 -42.91
C GLN A 461 -6.57 -7.66 -43.38
N SER A 462 -6.46 -8.58 -44.35
CA SER A 462 -7.60 -9.30 -44.92
C SER A 462 -8.23 -10.27 -43.92
N LYS A 463 -7.47 -10.91 -43.03
CA LYS A 463 -8.00 -11.80 -41.98
C LYS A 463 -8.67 -10.99 -40.88
N ILE A 464 -8.04 -9.89 -40.46
CA ILE A 464 -8.55 -9.00 -39.41
C ILE A 464 -9.90 -8.39 -39.83
N LEU A 465 -9.97 -7.82 -41.04
CA LEU A 465 -11.18 -7.16 -41.53
C LEU A 465 -12.28 -8.15 -41.94
N ASN A 466 -11.93 -9.28 -42.59
CA ASN A 466 -12.94 -10.17 -43.17
C ASN A 466 -13.42 -11.27 -42.22
N MET A 467 -12.59 -11.77 -41.28
CA MET A 467 -13.01 -12.81 -40.32
C MET A 467 -13.48 -12.24 -38.99
N TYR A 468 -12.82 -11.19 -38.48
CA TYR A 468 -13.07 -10.69 -37.12
C TYR A 468 -13.76 -9.33 -37.09
N LYS A 469 -13.91 -8.68 -38.26
CA LYS A 469 -14.51 -7.34 -38.43
C LYS A 469 -13.87 -6.25 -37.55
N ILE A 470 -12.66 -6.48 -37.07
CA ILE A 470 -11.99 -5.56 -36.12
C ILE A 470 -11.68 -4.23 -36.82
N ASN A 471 -12.15 -3.15 -36.21
CA ASN A 471 -12.01 -1.81 -36.76
C ASN A 471 -10.53 -1.39 -36.73
N ARG A 472 -10.04 -0.86 -37.85
CA ARG A 472 -8.68 -0.33 -37.98
C ARG A 472 -8.39 0.76 -36.94
N ASN A 473 -9.38 1.60 -36.62
CA ASN A 473 -9.24 2.62 -35.58
C ASN A 473 -8.97 1.99 -34.20
N THR A 474 -9.55 0.83 -33.89
CA THR A 474 -9.29 0.10 -32.63
C THR A 474 -7.84 -0.35 -32.55
N LEU A 475 -7.28 -0.83 -33.67
CA LEU A 475 -5.89 -1.26 -33.75
C LEU A 475 -4.90 -0.11 -33.73
N GLU A 476 -5.26 1.07 -34.23
CA GLU A 476 -4.39 2.25 -34.28
C GLU A 476 -4.47 3.09 -32.99
N THR A 477 -5.65 3.24 -32.39
CA THR A 477 -5.93 4.24 -31.33
C THR A 477 -5.64 3.73 -29.91
N PHE A 478 -5.37 2.43 -29.71
CA PHE A 478 -5.18 1.90 -28.37
C PHE A 478 -3.94 2.52 -27.67
N ILE A 479 -4.19 3.43 -26.73
CA ILE A 479 -3.23 4.01 -25.78
C ILE A 479 -3.81 3.71 -24.39
N CYS A 480 -3.20 2.77 -23.69
CA CYS A 480 -3.57 2.41 -22.31
C CYS A 480 -3.04 3.39 -21.27
#